data_AF-A0A955VS77-F1
#
_entry.id   AF-A0A955VS77-F1
#
_cell.length_a   1.000
_cell.length_b   1.000
_cell.length_c   1.000
_cell.angle_alpha   90.00
_cell.angle_beta   90.00
_cell.angle_gamma   90.00
#
_symmetry.space_group_name_H-M   'P 1'
#
loop_
_entity.id
_entity.type
_entity.pdbx_description
1 polymer ?
#
loop_
_entity_poly.entity_id
_entity_poly.type
_entity_poly.pdbx_seq_one_letter_code
_entity_poly.pdbx_strand_id
1 'polypeptide(L)'
;GLVVALQGRRRDRGRVHRGGLPAVALALWVANGLTPYLGLQYQHTAAMLSGLRVDAGCHNSLVMPEALRLVDPYIRLDVARVGPGHRPERERILLETLWNLPALYTMRANWCIPENRPITLGGTWDGVAFTVPDLCADGWRAALPGGPDWLPGFQRFQKNLRRTCPTACIH
;
A
#
# COMPACT_ATOMS: atom_id res chain seq x y z
N GLY A 1 16.74 27.66 75.52
CA GLY A 1 15.70 27.52 74.48
C GLY A 1 16.37 27.69 73.14
N LEU A 2 16.54 26.58 72.42
CA LEU A 2 17.29 26.52 71.15
C LEU A 2 16.32 26.83 70.00
N VAL A 3 16.51 27.95 69.29
CA VAL A 3 15.70 28.34 68.15
C VAL A 3 16.14 27.56 66.91
N VAL A 4 15.17 26.87 66.32
CA VAL A 4 15.22 26.06 65.11
C VAL A 4 15.54 26.92 63.89
N ALA A 5 16.66 26.65 63.22
CA ALA A 5 16.97 27.19 61.89
C ALA A 5 16.73 26.09 60.83
N LEU A 6 15.49 25.98 60.37
CA LEU A 6 15.12 25.23 59.17
C LEU A 6 15.50 26.06 57.92
N GLN A 7 16.75 25.96 57.48
CA GLN A 7 17.16 26.48 56.17
C GLN A 7 16.63 25.54 55.08
N GLY A 8 15.56 26.00 54.42
CA GLY A 8 14.93 25.32 53.29
C GLY A 8 15.88 25.19 52.09
N ARG A 9 16.23 23.94 51.76
CA ARG A 9 16.72 23.58 50.43
C ARG A 9 15.58 23.77 49.42
N ARG A 10 15.57 24.90 48.71
CA ARG A 10 14.82 25.04 47.45
C ARG A 10 15.42 24.05 46.45
N ARG A 11 14.73 22.93 46.23
CA ARG A 11 14.96 22.08 45.06
C ARG A 11 14.59 22.89 43.82
N ASP A 12 15.59 23.25 43.03
CA ASP A 12 15.40 23.60 41.63
C ASP A 12 14.70 22.44 40.93
N ARG A 13 13.38 22.58 40.75
CA ARG A 13 12.62 21.71 39.86
C ARG A 13 12.98 22.16 38.45
N GLY A 14 13.84 21.37 37.81
CA GLY A 14 14.10 21.47 36.38
C GLY A 14 12.80 21.68 35.62
N ARG A 15 12.75 22.78 34.89
CA ARG A 15 11.63 23.17 34.03
C ARG A 15 11.59 22.15 32.88
N VAL A 16 10.93 21.01 33.10
CA VAL A 16 10.66 20.02 32.05
C VAL A 16 9.78 20.72 31.01
N HIS A 17 10.31 20.92 29.81
CA HIS A 17 9.57 21.47 28.66
C HIS A 17 8.38 20.56 28.31
N ARG A 18 7.24 20.77 29.00
CA ARG A 18 5.99 20.05 28.77
C ARG A 18 5.28 20.46 27.47
N GLY A 19 5.76 21.49 26.78
CA GLY A 19 5.14 22.02 25.55
C GLY A 19 5.40 21.19 24.28
N GLY A 20 6.39 20.27 24.28
CA GLY A 20 6.75 19.52 23.07
C GLY A 20 5.95 18.23 22.85
N LEU A 21 5.59 17.54 23.93
CA LEU A 21 4.90 16.23 23.87
C LEU A 21 3.59 16.23 23.07
N PRO A 22 2.65 17.18 23.27
CA PRO A 22 1.40 17.18 22.50
C PRO A 22 1.62 17.53 21.02
N ALA A 23 2.57 18.41 20.71
CA ALA A 23 2.90 18.75 19.33
C ALA A 23 3.54 17.56 18.58
N VAL A 24 4.43 16.81 19.25
CA VAL A 24 5.02 15.58 18.71
C VAL A 24 3.96 14.50 18.54
N ALA A 25 3.05 14.33 19.50
CA ALA A 25 1.96 13.37 19.38
C ALA A 25 1.03 13.69 18.21
N LEU A 26 0.67 14.96 18.02
CA LEU A 26 -0.12 15.43 16.88
C LEU A 26 0.61 15.21 15.55
N ALA A 27 1.90 15.55 15.48
CA ALA A 27 2.70 15.34 14.27
C ALA A 27 2.80 13.85 13.90
N LEU A 28 3.02 12.97 14.87
CA LEU A 28 3.02 11.51 14.67
C LEU A 28 1.65 10.99 14.26
N TRP A 29 0.56 11.53 14.83
CA TRP A 29 -0.80 11.17 14.47
C TRP A 29 -1.14 11.58 13.03
N VAL A 30 -0.79 12.81 12.62
CA VAL A 30 -0.94 13.28 11.24
C VAL A 30 -0.06 12.46 10.29
N ALA A 31 1.20 12.23 10.64
CA ALA A 31 2.10 11.39 9.85
C ALA A 31 1.55 9.97 9.69
N ASN A 32 0.95 9.41 10.74
CA ASN A 32 0.28 8.11 10.68
C ASN A 32 -0.94 8.12 9.75
N GLY A 33 -1.79 9.16 9.81
CA GLY A 33 -2.92 9.31 8.88
C GLY A 33 -2.49 9.51 7.42
N LEU A 34 -1.30 10.07 7.18
CA LEU A 34 -0.71 10.25 5.85
C LEU A 34 -0.09 8.98 5.27
N THR A 35 0.10 7.93 6.07
CA THR A 35 0.80 6.70 5.65
C THR A 35 0.27 6.09 4.33
N PRO A 36 -1.05 6.01 4.06
CA PRO A 36 -1.53 5.43 2.79
C PRO A 36 -1.13 6.26 1.57
N TYR A 37 -1.03 7.58 1.72
CA TYR A 37 -0.68 8.54 0.66
C TYR A 37 0.83 8.64 0.44
N LEU A 38 1.59 8.31 1.48
CA LEU A 38 3.05 8.16 1.43
C LEU A 38 3.49 6.75 0.95
N GLY A 39 2.55 5.86 0.62
CA GLY A 39 2.83 4.49 0.19
C GLY A 39 3.25 3.54 1.32
N LEU A 40 3.02 3.90 2.58
CA LEU A 40 3.35 3.11 3.76
C LEU A 40 2.22 2.12 4.12
N GLN A 41 2.61 0.94 4.62
CA GLN A 41 1.83 -0.30 4.58
C GLN A 41 1.05 -0.54 5.88
N TYR A 42 -0.27 -0.76 5.81
CA TYR A 42 -1.03 -1.27 6.97
C TYR A 42 -2.11 -2.26 6.54
N GLN A 43 -2.03 -3.48 7.07
CA GLN A 43 -2.89 -4.61 6.69
C GLN A 43 -4.31 -4.58 7.29
N HIS A 44 -4.54 -3.91 8.43
CA HIS A 44 -5.80 -4.08 9.18
C HIS A 44 -6.37 -2.85 9.90
N THR A 45 -5.65 -1.74 10.04
CA THR A 45 -6.15 -0.55 10.76
C THR A 45 -7.17 0.28 9.97
N ALA A 46 -7.39 -0.06 8.69
CA ALA A 46 -8.34 0.59 7.79
C ALA A 46 -9.61 -0.24 7.53
N ALA A 47 -9.97 -1.21 8.38
CA ALA A 47 -11.21 -1.97 8.21
C ALA A 47 -12.49 -1.09 8.29
N MET A 48 -12.43 0.06 8.97
CA MET A 48 -13.48 1.09 8.96
C MET A 48 -13.36 2.08 7.77
N LEU A 49 -12.25 2.05 7.05
CA LEU A 49 -12.00 2.77 5.78
C LEU A 49 -11.97 1.77 4.61
N SER A 50 -12.75 0.69 4.69
CA SER A 50 -12.73 -0.44 3.74
C SER A 50 -13.09 -0.07 2.31
N GLY A 51 -13.50 1.17 2.06
CA GLY A 51 -13.65 1.73 0.72
C GLY A 51 -12.50 2.62 0.25
N LEU A 52 -11.54 3.01 1.11
CA LEU A 52 -10.52 4.02 0.77
C LEU A 52 -9.64 3.52 -0.38
N ARG A 53 -9.81 4.15 -1.53
CA ARG A 53 -9.03 3.99 -2.74
C ARG A 53 -8.14 5.22 -2.91
N VAL A 54 -6.90 4.93 -3.28
CA VAL A 54 -5.82 5.90 -3.46
C VAL A 54 -5.19 5.71 -4.82
N ASP A 55 -5.90 5.12 -5.78
CA ASP A 55 -5.40 4.89 -7.14
C ASP A 55 -5.93 5.97 -8.09
N ALA A 56 -5.27 6.12 -9.23
CA ALA A 56 -5.54 7.22 -10.16
C ALA A 56 -7.00 7.27 -10.61
N GLY A 57 -7.63 8.45 -10.50
CA GLY A 57 -9.03 8.70 -10.87
C GLY A 57 -10.06 8.06 -9.95
N CYS A 58 -9.62 7.36 -8.89
CA CYS A 58 -10.46 6.64 -7.94
C CYS A 58 -10.04 7.01 -6.52
N HIS A 59 -9.90 8.30 -6.26
CA HIS A 59 -9.46 8.83 -4.98
C HIS A 59 -10.67 9.27 -4.14
N ASN A 60 -10.81 8.75 -2.93
CA ASN A 60 -11.98 8.99 -2.08
C ASN A 60 -11.63 9.38 -0.64
N SER A 61 -10.55 10.13 -0.48
CA SER A 61 -10.25 10.78 0.79
C SER A 61 -11.04 12.07 0.94
N LEU A 62 -11.69 12.27 2.09
CA LEU A 62 -12.31 13.56 2.45
C LEU A 62 -11.28 14.65 2.81
N VAL A 63 -10.09 14.25 3.23
CA VAL A 63 -9.11 15.18 3.84
C VAL A 63 -7.92 15.44 2.93
N MET A 64 -7.53 14.46 2.13
CA MET A 64 -6.38 14.58 1.23
C MET A 64 -6.88 14.72 -0.20
N PRO A 65 -6.46 15.70 -1.01
CA PRO A 65 -6.74 15.72 -2.44
C PRO A 65 -5.86 14.72 -3.20
N GLU A 66 -6.31 14.26 -4.37
CA GLU A 66 -5.55 13.33 -5.23
C GLU A 66 -4.17 13.92 -5.62
N ALA A 67 -4.04 15.24 -5.73
CA ALA A 67 -2.77 15.90 -6.06
C ALA A 67 -1.65 15.67 -5.02
N LEU A 68 -1.98 15.28 -3.79
CA LEU A 68 -0.99 14.91 -2.76
C LEU A 68 -0.57 13.44 -2.81
N ARG A 69 -1.18 12.64 -3.70
CA ARG A 69 -0.76 11.26 -3.94
C ARG A 69 0.54 11.28 -4.72
N LEU A 70 1.58 10.67 -4.15
CA LEU A 70 2.88 10.60 -4.79
C LEU A 70 2.92 9.57 -5.93
N VAL A 71 2.37 8.37 -5.71
CA VAL A 71 2.47 7.24 -6.65
C VAL A 71 1.20 6.39 -6.58
N ASP A 72 0.78 5.79 -7.71
CA ASP A 72 -0.27 4.75 -7.70
C ASP A 72 0.34 3.43 -7.19
N PRO A 73 -0.09 2.93 -6.02
CA PRO A 73 0.54 1.77 -5.40
C PRO A 73 0.15 0.42 -6.04
N TYR A 74 -0.79 0.41 -6.98
CA TYR A 74 -1.29 -0.82 -7.59
C TYR A 74 -0.58 -1.16 -8.90
N ILE A 75 -0.51 -2.47 -9.16
CA ILE A 75 -0.11 -3.03 -10.44
C ILE A 75 -1.34 -3.02 -11.36
N ARG A 76 -1.21 -2.31 -12.47
CA ARG A 76 -2.24 -2.14 -13.51
C ARG A 76 -1.83 -3.00 -14.71
N LEU A 77 -2.64 -3.99 -15.07
CA LEU A 77 -2.38 -4.87 -16.22
C LEU A 77 -3.11 -4.38 -17.45
N ASP A 78 -2.38 -4.07 -18.51
CA ASP A 78 -2.92 -3.68 -19.82
C ASP A 78 -2.83 -4.82 -20.83
N VAL A 79 -1.96 -5.80 -20.56
CA VAL A 79 -1.79 -7.02 -21.34
C VAL A 79 -1.85 -8.21 -20.39
N ALA A 80 -2.68 -9.20 -20.74
CA ALA A 80 -2.73 -10.48 -20.07
C ALA A 80 -3.01 -11.58 -21.11
N ARG A 81 -2.17 -12.62 -21.14
CA ARG A 81 -2.37 -13.82 -21.96
C ARG A 81 -2.08 -15.05 -21.12
N VAL A 82 -2.99 -16.02 -21.13
CA VAL A 82 -2.88 -17.22 -20.29
C VAL A 82 -2.88 -18.47 -21.18
N GLY A 83 -1.71 -19.07 -21.31
CA GLY A 83 -1.49 -20.27 -22.10
C GLY A 83 -1.59 -20.04 -23.62
N PRO A 84 -1.26 -21.06 -24.42
CA PRO A 84 -1.33 -20.96 -25.89
C PRO A 84 -2.77 -20.89 -26.41
N GLY A 85 -3.74 -21.44 -25.67
CA GLY A 85 -5.15 -21.50 -26.08
C GLY A 85 -5.93 -20.22 -25.82
N HIS A 86 -5.34 -19.22 -25.15
CA HIS A 86 -6.03 -18.09 -24.54
C HIS A 86 -7.13 -18.51 -23.55
N ARG A 87 -7.25 -17.79 -22.43
CA ARG A 87 -8.29 -18.05 -21.43
C ARG A 87 -9.06 -16.76 -21.17
N PRO A 88 -10.05 -16.42 -22.01
CA PRO A 88 -10.62 -15.07 -22.06
C PRO A 88 -11.21 -14.63 -20.72
N GLU A 89 -11.82 -15.54 -19.96
CA GLU A 89 -12.35 -15.21 -18.64
C GLU A 89 -11.25 -14.85 -17.62
N ARG A 90 -10.15 -15.61 -17.60
CA ARG A 90 -9.01 -15.34 -16.72
C ARG A 90 -8.27 -14.06 -17.12
N GLU A 91 -8.07 -13.88 -18.42
CA GLU A 91 -7.46 -12.67 -19.00
C GLU A 91 -8.31 -11.43 -18.67
N ARG A 92 -9.64 -11.54 -18.76
CA ARG A 92 -10.56 -10.48 -18.37
C ARG A 92 -10.42 -10.13 -16.88
N ILE A 93 -10.39 -11.12 -15.99
CA ILE A 93 -10.18 -10.87 -14.55
C ILE A 93 -8.86 -10.15 -14.30
N LEU A 94 -7.78 -10.56 -14.98
CA LEU A 94 -6.48 -9.91 -14.89
C LEU A 94 -6.54 -8.43 -15.29
N LEU A 95 -7.20 -8.14 -16.41
CA LEU A 95 -7.27 -6.80 -17.00
C LEU A 95 -8.26 -5.87 -16.30
N GLU A 96 -9.29 -6.39 -15.65
CA GLU A 96 -10.32 -5.60 -14.94
C GLU A 96 -9.97 -5.33 -13.47
N THR A 97 -8.98 -6.04 -12.92
CA THR A 97 -8.64 -6.00 -11.49
C THR A 97 -7.34 -5.23 -11.23
N LEU A 98 -7.26 -4.56 -10.09
CA LEU A 98 -6.03 -3.98 -9.56
C LEU A 98 -5.27 -5.03 -8.76
N TRP A 99 -3.97 -5.11 -9.02
CA TRP A 99 -3.09 -6.11 -8.42
C TRP A 99 -2.11 -5.48 -7.44
N ASN A 100 -1.61 -6.29 -6.53
CA ASN A 100 -0.44 -5.98 -5.72
C ASN A 100 0.52 -7.17 -5.80
N LEU A 101 1.77 -6.96 -5.39
CA LEU A 101 2.81 -7.98 -5.51
C LEU A 101 2.44 -9.30 -4.80
N PRO A 102 1.95 -9.31 -3.54
CA PRO A 102 1.47 -10.53 -2.89
C PRO A 102 0.37 -11.26 -3.67
N ALA A 103 -0.59 -10.54 -4.27
CA ALA A 103 -1.65 -11.14 -5.07
C ALA A 103 -1.09 -11.80 -6.34
N LEU A 104 -0.07 -11.22 -6.99
CA LEU A 104 0.64 -11.87 -8.10
C LEU A 104 1.38 -13.14 -7.66
N TYR A 105 2.00 -13.15 -6.48
CA TYR A 105 2.60 -14.37 -5.92
C TYR A 105 1.57 -15.47 -5.67
N THR A 106 0.42 -15.13 -5.06
CA THR A 106 -0.68 -16.08 -4.86
C THR A 106 -1.22 -16.60 -6.19
N MET A 107 -1.39 -15.72 -7.18
CA MET A 107 -1.81 -16.13 -8.52
C MET A 107 -0.81 -17.07 -9.15
N ARG A 108 0.49 -16.76 -9.11
CA ARG A 108 1.56 -17.63 -9.62
C ARG A 108 1.47 -19.02 -8.98
N ALA A 109 1.35 -19.09 -7.65
CA ALA A 109 1.23 -20.35 -6.94
C ALA A 109 0.03 -21.19 -7.39
N ASN A 110 -1.11 -20.55 -7.67
CA ASN A 110 -2.34 -21.25 -8.01
C ASN A 110 -2.51 -21.53 -9.51
N TRP A 111 -1.93 -20.71 -10.39
CA TRP A 111 -2.24 -20.71 -11.82
C TRP A 111 -1.12 -21.26 -12.69
N CYS A 112 0.10 -21.42 -12.16
CA CYS A 112 1.25 -21.92 -12.92
C CYS A 112 1.29 -23.44 -13.14
N ILE A 113 0.16 -23.99 -13.61
CA ILE A 113 0.02 -25.36 -14.12
C ILE A 113 0.37 -25.41 -15.62
N PRO A 114 0.78 -26.57 -16.17
CA PRO A 114 1.21 -26.70 -17.57
C PRO A 114 0.22 -26.12 -18.60
N GLU A 115 -1.08 -26.27 -18.36
CA GLU A 115 -2.15 -25.87 -19.27
C GLU A 115 -2.36 -24.35 -19.37
N ASN A 116 -1.81 -23.60 -18.42
CA ASN A 116 -1.93 -22.13 -18.35
C ASN A 116 -0.62 -21.43 -18.71
N ARG A 117 0.47 -22.16 -18.89
CA ARG A 117 1.78 -21.59 -19.23
C ARG A 117 1.89 -21.37 -20.75
N PRO A 118 2.52 -20.28 -21.21
CA PRO A 118 3.04 -19.16 -20.41
C PRO A 118 1.92 -18.22 -19.93
N ILE A 119 2.15 -17.54 -18.80
CA ILE A 119 1.28 -16.43 -18.36
C ILE A 119 2.01 -15.12 -18.64
N THR A 120 1.70 -14.48 -19.77
CA THR A 120 2.31 -13.21 -20.17
C THR A 120 1.51 -12.04 -19.58
N LEU A 121 2.21 -11.15 -18.88
CA LEU A 121 1.62 -9.94 -18.29
C LEU A 121 2.35 -8.69 -18.78
N GLY A 122 1.65 -7.58 -18.91
CA GLY A 122 2.24 -6.27 -19.17
C GLY A 122 1.35 -5.16 -18.66
N GLY A 123 1.95 -4.03 -18.33
CA GLY A 123 1.22 -2.87 -17.84
C GLY A 123 2.11 -1.93 -17.05
N THR A 124 1.59 -1.34 -15.98
CA THR A 124 2.27 -0.28 -15.22
C THR A 124 2.26 -0.58 -13.72
N TRP A 125 3.38 -0.32 -13.04
CA TRP A 125 3.48 -0.36 -11.57
C TRP A 125 4.36 0.80 -11.10
N ASP A 126 3.88 1.57 -10.11
CA ASP A 126 4.54 2.76 -9.60
C ASP A 126 4.84 3.79 -10.72
N GLY A 127 3.96 3.87 -11.72
CA GLY A 127 4.13 4.72 -12.90
C GLY A 127 5.14 4.20 -13.95
N VAL A 128 5.80 3.08 -13.69
CA VAL A 128 6.79 2.48 -14.59
C VAL A 128 6.16 1.32 -15.37
N ALA A 129 6.30 1.38 -16.70
CA ALA A 129 5.84 0.31 -17.58
C ALA A 129 6.69 -0.96 -17.40
N PHE A 130 6.05 -2.13 -17.52
CA PHE A 130 6.71 -3.41 -17.40
C PHE A 130 6.13 -4.46 -18.35
N THR A 131 6.89 -5.53 -18.57
CA THR A 131 6.44 -6.71 -19.32
C THR A 131 7.08 -7.96 -18.75
N VAL A 132 6.26 -8.94 -18.39
CA VAL A 132 6.65 -10.25 -17.88
C VAL A 132 6.29 -11.29 -18.95
N PRO A 133 7.27 -11.86 -19.69
CA PRO A 133 7.00 -12.83 -20.75
C PRO A 133 6.30 -14.09 -20.26
N ASP A 134 6.73 -14.61 -19.11
CA ASP A 134 6.08 -15.71 -18.41
C ASP A 134 6.21 -15.51 -16.89
N LEU A 135 5.08 -15.30 -16.21
CA LEU A 135 5.00 -15.20 -14.75
C LEU A 135 5.48 -16.48 -14.06
N CYS A 136 5.40 -17.61 -14.76
CA CYS A 136 5.72 -18.91 -14.20
C CYS A 136 7.20 -19.28 -14.35
N ALA A 137 7.97 -18.50 -15.11
CA ALA A 137 9.41 -18.66 -15.24
C ALA A 137 10.15 -18.24 -13.96
N ASP A 138 11.33 -18.82 -13.77
CA ASP A 138 12.26 -18.35 -12.75
C ASP A 138 12.77 -16.95 -13.14
N GLY A 139 12.86 -16.05 -12.17
CA GLY A 139 13.29 -14.67 -12.41
C GLY A 139 12.20 -13.71 -12.91
N TRP A 140 10.93 -14.11 -13.02
CA TRP A 140 9.82 -13.22 -13.42
C TRP A 140 9.79 -11.88 -12.64
N ARG A 141 10.20 -11.92 -11.36
CA ARG A 141 10.22 -10.76 -10.47
C ARG A 141 11.18 -9.66 -10.93
N ALA A 142 12.26 -10.02 -11.63
CA ALA A 142 13.25 -9.07 -12.14
C ALA A 142 12.68 -8.20 -13.28
N ALA A 143 11.61 -8.65 -13.94
CA ALA A 143 10.92 -7.89 -14.98
C ALA A 143 9.94 -6.84 -14.41
N LEU A 144 9.76 -6.79 -13.09
CA LEU A 144 8.91 -5.80 -12.42
C LEU A 144 9.73 -4.65 -11.82
N PRO A 145 9.30 -3.39 -11.97
CA PRO A 145 10.05 -2.19 -11.56
C PRO A 145 10.05 -1.94 -10.04
N GLY A 146 9.13 -2.55 -9.28
CA GLY A 146 8.99 -2.26 -7.86
C GLY A 146 10.15 -2.74 -7.00
N GLY A 147 10.38 -2.05 -5.88
CA GLY A 147 11.47 -2.29 -4.93
C GLY A 147 11.43 -3.66 -4.22
N PRO A 148 12.48 -4.00 -3.44
CA PRO A 148 12.61 -5.28 -2.77
C PRO A 148 11.39 -5.60 -1.89
N ASP A 149 10.96 -6.86 -1.92
CA ASP A 149 9.85 -7.35 -1.10
C ASP A 149 10.34 -7.59 0.33
N TRP A 150 10.56 -6.50 1.08
CA TRP A 150 11.08 -6.53 2.45
C TRP A 150 10.17 -7.26 3.44
N LEU A 151 8.89 -7.46 3.07
CA LEU A 151 7.92 -8.26 3.81
C LEU A 151 7.11 -9.14 2.84
N PRO A 152 7.69 -10.26 2.37
CA PRO A 152 7.02 -11.11 1.41
C PRO A 152 5.70 -11.65 1.96
N GLY A 153 4.64 -11.51 1.17
CA GLY A 153 3.28 -11.95 1.54
C GLY A 153 2.48 -10.92 2.35
N PHE A 154 3.07 -9.80 2.77
CA PHE A 154 2.32 -8.73 3.43
C PHE A 154 1.41 -8.03 2.42
N GLN A 155 0.10 -8.24 2.55
CA GLN A 155 -0.93 -7.62 1.72
C GLN A 155 -1.07 -6.13 2.08
N ARG A 156 -0.16 -5.31 1.52
CA ARG A 156 -0.06 -3.86 1.76
C ARG A 156 -1.35 -3.11 1.47
N PHE A 157 -2.08 -3.56 0.45
CA PHE A 157 -3.25 -2.89 -0.12
C PHE A 157 -4.40 -3.89 -0.31
N GLN A 158 -5.60 -3.35 -0.50
CA GLN A 158 -6.77 -4.18 -0.79
C GLN A 158 -6.54 -5.03 -2.05
N LYS A 159 -7.19 -6.20 -2.09
CA LYS A 159 -7.15 -7.14 -3.20
C LYS A 159 -8.48 -7.16 -3.92
N ASN A 160 -8.50 -7.63 -5.16
CA ASN A 160 -9.73 -7.82 -5.95
C ASN A 160 -10.52 -6.53 -6.20
N LEU A 161 -9.85 -5.37 -6.18
CA LEU A 161 -10.47 -4.11 -6.55
C LEU A 161 -10.61 -4.04 -8.06
N ARG A 162 -11.77 -3.60 -8.55
CA ARG A 162 -11.95 -3.29 -9.97
C ARG A 162 -11.15 -2.04 -10.33
N ARG A 163 -10.58 -2.01 -11.54
CA ARG A 163 -9.88 -0.83 -12.08
C ARG A 163 -10.82 0.37 -12.18
N THR A 164 -12.06 0.15 -12.57
CA THR A 164 -13.10 1.18 -12.55
C THR A 164 -13.60 1.45 -11.13
N CYS A 165 -13.87 2.71 -10.81
CA CYS A 165 -14.53 3.13 -9.57
C CYS A 165 -15.87 3.79 -9.91
N PRO A 166 -16.96 3.02 -9.98
CA PRO A 166 -18.28 3.56 -10.31
C PRO A 166 -18.88 4.43 -9.18
N THR A 167 -18.34 4.37 -7.97
CA THR A 167 -18.78 5.14 -6.82
C THR A 167 -17.58 5.76 -6.12
N ALA A 168 -17.52 7.09 -6.02
CA ALA A 168 -16.66 7.73 -5.03
C ALA A 168 -17.16 7.25 -3.66
N CYS A 169 -16.43 6.37 -2.97
CA CYS A 169 -16.89 5.91 -1.65
C CYS A 169 -16.78 7.10 -0.69
N ILE A 170 -17.87 7.81 -0.50
CA ILE A 170 -18.03 8.84 0.52
C ILE A 170 -18.45 8.13 1.81
N HIS A 171 -17.64 8.23 2.86
CA HIS A 171 -18.05 8.05 4.24
C HIS A 171 -17.66 9.28 5.02
#